data_AF-A0A8T0BDS3-F1
#
_entry.id   AF-A0A8T0BDS3-F1
#
_cell.length_a   1.000
_cell.length_b   1.000
_cell.length_c   1.000
_cell.angle_alpha   90.00
_cell.angle_beta   90.00
_cell.angle_gamma   90.00
#
_symmetry.space_group_name_H-M   'P 1'
#
loop_
_entity.id
_entity.type
_entity.pdbx_description
1 polymer ?
#
loop_
_entity_poly.entity_id
_entity_poly.type
_entity_poly.pdbx_seq_one_letter_code
_entity_poly.pdbx_strand_id
1 'polypeptide(L)'
;MRRQETCPCCRKPISQRLMFVMFKLSKSIGRLPIKCRNAQQGCTATFQLSEEYLHSSTCPFEWVLCPQQGCEARVLRKEAQAHALVCSHWRQLCPMGCGTLLSRTTQTQHNCYKELQERYEAQRQKQRTIAYALRKKMQRMQSRMAHMAQQISLICESLELRENLEEEEEGEEESPGEGTSMRRHSRVSLSSITPTSSSSSSS
;
A
#
# COMPACT_ATOMS: atom_id res chain seq x y z
N MET A 1 2.93 -25.51 39.52
CA MET A 1 2.13 -26.49 40.30
C MET A 1 3.01 -27.71 40.56
N ARG A 2 3.14 -28.18 41.82
CA ARG A 2 3.87 -29.43 42.14
C ARG A 2 3.00 -30.63 41.77
N ARG A 3 3.58 -31.67 41.16
CA ARG A 3 2.85 -32.90 40.79
C ARG A 3 2.56 -33.72 42.04
N GLN A 4 1.39 -34.34 42.10
CA GLN A 4 0.96 -35.19 43.21
C GLN A 4 1.80 -36.48 43.22
N GLU A 5 2.49 -36.76 44.33
CA GLU A 5 3.37 -37.94 44.47
C GLU A 5 2.65 -39.15 45.09
N THR A 6 1.40 -38.98 45.53
CA THR A 6 0.58 -40.03 46.13
C THR A 6 -0.80 -40.08 45.49
N CYS A 7 -1.38 -41.28 45.40
CA CYS A 7 -2.71 -41.51 44.84
C CYS A 7 -3.79 -40.88 45.74
N PRO A 8 -4.69 -40.02 45.21
CA PRO A 8 -5.73 -39.39 46.02
C PRO A 8 -6.73 -40.40 46.60
N CYS A 9 -6.89 -41.57 45.97
CA CYS A 9 -7.86 -42.58 46.41
C CYS A 9 -7.32 -43.48 47.54
N CYS A 10 -6.03 -43.83 47.51
CA CYS A 10 -5.45 -44.83 48.42
C CYS A 10 -4.13 -44.42 49.08
N ARG A 11 -3.67 -43.18 48.86
CA ARG A 11 -2.45 -42.55 49.41
C ARG A 11 -1.12 -43.27 49.10
N LYS A 12 -1.12 -44.31 48.26
CA LYS A 12 0.09 -45.02 47.81
C LYS A 12 0.97 -44.13 46.94
N PRO A 13 2.31 -44.29 46.97
CA PRO A 13 3.21 -43.51 46.12
C PRO A 13 2.94 -43.77 44.63
N ILE A 14 2.93 -42.72 43.82
CA ILE A 14 2.75 -42.80 42.37
C ILE A 14 4.13 -42.76 41.70
N SER A 15 4.45 -43.76 40.90
CA SER A 15 5.60 -43.73 40.00
C SER A 15 5.19 -43.26 38.61
N GLN A 16 5.85 -42.22 38.09
CA GLN A 16 5.55 -41.67 36.77
C GLN A 16 5.79 -42.67 35.63
N ARG A 17 6.72 -43.61 35.81
CA ARG A 17 7.01 -44.67 34.82
C ARG A 17 5.87 -45.68 34.67
N LEU A 18 5.00 -45.78 35.67
CA LEU A 18 3.85 -46.70 35.69
C LEU A 18 2.55 -46.02 35.28
N MET A 19 2.57 -44.72 34.99
CA MET A 19 1.42 -44.00 34.46
C MET A 19 1.37 -44.14 32.95
N PHE A 20 0.24 -44.64 32.43
CA PHE A 20 0.00 -44.76 31.00
C PHE A 20 -1.39 -44.25 30.66
N VAL A 21 -1.53 -43.68 29.46
CA VAL A 21 -2.82 -43.24 28.94
C VAL A 21 -3.59 -44.47 28.46
N MET A 22 -4.79 -44.68 29.01
CA MET A 22 -5.65 -45.79 28.62
C MET A 22 -6.45 -45.46 27.36
N PHE A 23 -5.86 -45.62 26.18
CA PHE A 23 -6.48 -45.28 24.89
C PHE A 23 -7.87 -45.92 24.68
N LYS A 24 -8.07 -47.17 25.12
CA LYS A 24 -9.38 -47.84 25.03
C LYS A 24 -10.45 -47.10 25.84
N LEU A 25 -10.12 -46.66 27.06
CA LEU A 25 -11.03 -45.89 27.92
C LEU A 25 -11.28 -44.49 27.34
N SER A 26 -10.23 -43.81 26.85
CA SER A 26 -10.40 -42.52 26.16
C SER A 26 -11.35 -42.64 24.96
N LYS A 27 -11.22 -43.72 24.18
CA LYS A 27 -12.09 -43.98 23.02
C LYS A 27 -13.53 -44.29 23.42
N SER A 28 -13.74 -45.05 24.51
CA SER A 28 -15.11 -45.32 25.00
C SER A 28 -15.77 -44.07 25.56
N ILE A 29 -15.03 -43.25 26.31
CA ILE A 29 -15.50 -41.95 26.80
C ILE A 29 -15.87 -41.03 25.62
N GLY A 30 -15.03 -40.98 24.58
CA GLY A 30 -15.29 -40.18 23.38
C GLY A 30 -16.57 -40.56 22.64
N ARG A 31 -17.00 -41.84 22.68
CA ARG A 31 -18.24 -42.31 22.04
C ARG A 31 -19.50 -42.03 22.85
N LEU A 32 -19.39 -41.52 24.08
CA LEU A 32 -20.55 -41.22 24.91
C LEU A 32 -21.42 -40.16 24.21
N PRO A 33 -22.74 -40.40 24.07
CA PRO A 33 -23.64 -39.41 23.51
C PRO A 33 -23.86 -38.27 24.50
N ILE A 34 -23.64 -37.04 24.05
CA ILE A 34 -23.85 -35.82 24.82
C ILE A 34 -24.83 -34.90 24.10
N LYS A 35 -25.60 -34.11 24.87
CA LYS A 35 -26.44 -33.04 24.33
C LYS A 35 -25.59 -31.81 24.06
N CYS A 36 -25.96 -31.05 23.03
CA CYS A 36 -25.33 -29.75 22.77
C CYS A 36 -25.46 -28.81 23.98
N ARG A 37 -24.39 -28.07 24.30
CA ARG A 37 -24.40 -27.00 25.32
C ARG A 37 -25.45 -25.91 25.04
N ASN A 38 -25.76 -25.68 23.77
CA ASN A 38 -26.76 -24.71 23.31
C ASN A 38 -28.18 -25.28 23.30
N ALA A 39 -28.45 -26.36 24.03
CA ALA A 39 -29.80 -26.92 24.16
C ALA A 39 -30.81 -25.89 24.70
N GLN A 40 -30.37 -25.01 25.61
CA GLN A 40 -31.19 -23.91 26.13
C GLN A 40 -31.59 -22.90 25.05
N GLN A 41 -30.81 -22.77 23.97
CA GLN A 41 -31.09 -21.90 22.84
C GLN A 41 -31.94 -22.59 21.76
N GLY A 42 -32.25 -23.88 21.94
CA GLY A 42 -33.06 -24.67 21.01
C GLY A 42 -32.31 -25.71 20.20
N CYS A 43 -31.00 -25.94 20.46
CA CYS A 43 -30.28 -27.03 19.77
C CYS A 43 -30.66 -28.40 20.34
N THR A 44 -31.31 -29.25 19.55
CA THR A 44 -31.71 -30.60 19.95
C THR A 44 -30.68 -31.68 19.63
N ALA A 45 -29.52 -31.30 19.10
CA ALA A 45 -28.49 -32.25 18.65
C ALA A 45 -27.91 -33.05 19.83
N THR A 46 -27.79 -34.36 19.61
CA THR A 46 -27.08 -35.29 20.48
C THR A 46 -26.03 -36.01 19.63
N PHE A 47 -24.77 -35.98 20.04
CA PHE A 47 -23.62 -36.47 19.27
C PHE A 47 -22.54 -37.05 20.20
N GLN A 48 -21.53 -37.71 19.64
CA GLN A 48 -20.43 -38.29 20.44
C GLN A 48 -19.58 -37.19 21.08
N LEU A 49 -19.15 -37.36 22.32
CA LEU A 49 -18.26 -36.41 23.00
C LEU A 49 -17.02 -36.04 22.16
N SER A 50 -16.47 -36.99 21.39
CA SER A 50 -15.34 -36.72 20.48
C SER A 50 -15.65 -35.73 19.34
N GLU A 51 -16.92 -35.52 19.00
CA GLU A 51 -17.38 -34.65 17.91
C GLU A 51 -17.84 -33.27 18.41
N GLU A 52 -17.68 -32.96 19.70
CA GLU A 52 -18.12 -31.70 20.30
C GLU A 52 -17.55 -30.47 19.58
N TYR A 53 -16.27 -30.49 19.26
CA TYR A 53 -15.63 -29.41 18.52
C TYR A 53 -16.22 -29.23 17.12
N LEU A 54 -16.45 -30.33 16.39
CA LEU A 54 -17.03 -30.29 15.06
C LEU A 54 -18.44 -29.69 15.09
N HIS A 55 -19.27 -30.13 16.04
CA HIS A 55 -20.61 -29.58 16.20
C HIS A 55 -20.58 -28.09 16.61
N SER A 56 -19.83 -27.72 17.64
CA SER A 56 -19.77 -26.32 18.11
C SER A 56 -19.34 -25.34 17.02
N SER A 57 -18.41 -25.74 16.16
CA SER A 57 -17.95 -24.92 15.02
C SER A 57 -19.05 -24.60 14.00
N THR A 58 -20.10 -25.43 13.91
CA THR A 58 -21.19 -25.31 12.92
C THR A 58 -22.59 -25.17 13.52
N CYS A 59 -22.74 -25.32 14.85
CA CYS A 59 -24.00 -25.22 15.58
C CYS A 59 -24.79 -23.94 15.22
N PRO A 60 -26.00 -24.04 14.65
CA PRO A 60 -26.80 -22.87 14.27
C PRO A 60 -27.21 -21.98 15.47
N PHE A 61 -27.15 -22.54 16.68
CA PHE A 61 -27.55 -21.91 17.94
C PHE A 61 -26.36 -21.41 18.76
N GLU A 62 -25.16 -21.41 18.19
CA GLU A 62 -24.00 -20.77 18.81
C GLU A 62 -24.14 -19.25 18.69
N TRP A 63 -23.83 -18.53 19.77
CA TRP A 63 -23.74 -17.07 19.76
C TRP A 63 -22.49 -16.63 19.04
N VAL A 64 -22.66 -15.81 18.01
CA VAL A 64 -21.57 -15.20 17.25
C VAL A 64 -21.65 -13.69 17.34
N LEU A 65 -20.49 -13.04 17.33
CA LEU A 65 -20.40 -11.59 17.21
C LEU A 65 -20.65 -11.19 15.76
N CYS A 66 -21.29 -10.05 15.56
CA CYS A 66 -21.40 -9.46 14.24
C CYS A 66 -19.99 -9.16 13.68
N PRO A 67 -19.67 -9.56 12.44
CA PRO A 67 -18.36 -9.30 11.85
C PRO A 67 -18.13 -7.83 11.47
N GLN A 68 -19.17 -7.00 11.52
CA GLN A 68 -19.08 -5.59 11.16
C GLN A 68 -18.41 -4.80 12.27
N GLN A 69 -17.35 -4.06 11.92
CA GLN A 69 -16.60 -3.26 12.89
C GLN A 69 -17.49 -2.18 13.52
N GLY A 70 -17.49 -2.12 14.84
CA GLY A 70 -18.36 -1.23 15.63
C GLY A 70 -19.73 -1.82 15.98
N CYS A 71 -20.07 -3.02 15.49
CA CYS A 71 -21.28 -3.71 15.93
C CYS A 71 -20.97 -4.69 17.06
N GLU A 72 -21.46 -4.39 18.26
CA GLU A 72 -21.31 -5.26 19.44
C GLU A 72 -22.45 -6.29 19.57
N ALA A 73 -23.30 -6.40 18.55
CA ALA A 73 -24.42 -7.34 18.57
C ALA A 73 -23.93 -8.78 18.63
N ARG A 74 -24.47 -9.54 19.58
CA ARG A 74 -24.38 -11.00 19.63
C ARG A 74 -25.68 -11.56 19.08
N VAL A 75 -25.58 -12.43 18.09
CA VAL A 75 -26.72 -13.06 17.42
C VAL A 75 -26.48 -14.55 17.30
N LEU A 76 -27.55 -15.34 17.20
CA LEU A 76 -27.38 -16.76 16.90
C LEU A 76 -26.84 -16.91 15.48
N ARG A 77 -25.96 -17.90 15.26
CA ARG A 77 -25.37 -18.16 13.94
C ARG A 77 -26.44 -18.26 12.83
N LYS A 78 -27.58 -18.90 13.10
CA LYS A 78 -28.72 -18.99 12.18
C LYS A 78 -29.37 -17.63 11.83
N GLU A 79 -29.27 -16.65 12.72
CA GLU A 79 -29.85 -15.31 12.58
C GLU A 79 -28.85 -14.28 12.06
N ALA A 80 -27.57 -14.65 11.95
CA ALA A 80 -26.49 -13.74 11.53
C ALA A 80 -26.77 -13.10 10.16
N GLN A 81 -27.35 -13.84 9.22
CA GLN A 81 -27.71 -13.30 7.90
C GLN A 81 -28.86 -12.29 7.99
N ALA A 82 -29.89 -12.58 8.79
CA ALA A 82 -31.01 -11.67 9.00
C ALA A 82 -30.52 -10.37 9.68
N HIS A 83 -29.66 -10.48 10.69
CA HIS A 83 -29.00 -9.33 11.31
C HIS A 83 -28.19 -8.52 10.29
N ALA A 84 -27.42 -9.18 9.42
CA ALA A 84 -26.59 -8.48 8.44
C ALA A 84 -27.42 -7.56 7.52
N LEU A 85 -28.67 -7.91 7.20
CA LEU A 85 -29.58 -7.09 6.38
C LEU A 85 -29.98 -5.77 7.06
N VAL A 86 -30.10 -5.77 8.39
CA VAL A 86 -30.55 -4.61 9.19
C VAL A 86 -29.42 -3.96 10.00
N CYS A 87 -28.20 -4.48 9.91
CA CYS A 87 -27.06 -3.97 10.66
C CYS A 87 -26.70 -2.55 10.20
N SER A 88 -26.81 -1.58 11.12
CA SER A 88 -26.46 -0.17 10.90
C SER A 88 -24.97 0.03 10.59
N HIS A 89 -24.12 -0.87 11.09
CA HIS A 89 -22.66 -0.82 10.91
C HIS A 89 -22.19 -1.54 9.65
N TRP A 90 -23.10 -2.13 8.86
CA TRP A 90 -22.72 -2.82 7.64
C TRP A 90 -22.07 -1.85 6.66
N ARG A 91 -20.89 -2.24 6.18
CA ARG A 91 -20.10 -1.49 5.20
C ARG A 91 -19.53 -2.44 4.16
N GLN A 92 -19.63 -2.07 2.89
CA GLN A 92 -19.01 -2.83 1.81
C GLN A 92 -18.58 -1.90 0.69
N LEU A 93 -17.44 -2.20 0.04
CA LEU A 93 -17.09 -1.52 -1.19
C LEU A 93 -18.14 -1.80 -2.27
N CYS A 94 -18.37 -0.82 -3.14
CA CYS A 94 -19.27 -0.97 -4.27
C CYS A 94 -18.90 -2.22 -5.07
N PRO A 95 -19.86 -3.16 -5.27
CA PRO A 95 -19.58 -4.43 -5.95
C PRO A 95 -19.17 -4.24 -7.41
N MET A 96 -19.51 -3.10 -8.01
CA MET A 96 -19.11 -2.73 -9.37
C MET A 96 -17.68 -2.17 -9.46
N GLY A 97 -16.99 -1.97 -8.33
CA GLY A 97 -15.58 -1.62 -8.33
C GLY A 97 -15.25 -0.13 -8.44
N CYS A 98 -16.22 0.79 -8.28
CA CYS A 98 -15.89 2.22 -8.22
C CYS A 98 -15.13 2.62 -6.94
N GLY A 99 -15.01 1.73 -5.95
CA GLY A 99 -14.26 1.98 -4.71
C GLY A 99 -15.00 2.83 -3.67
N THR A 100 -16.26 3.21 -3.88
CA THR A 100 -17.07 3.86 -2.84
C THR A 100 -17.47 2.87 -1.75
N LEU A 101 -17.31 3.26 -0.49
CA LEU A 101 -17.77 2.49 0.66
C LEU A 101 -19.27 2.74 0.89
N LEU A 102 -20.08 1.70 0.72
CA LEU A 102 -21.53 1.73 0.86
C LEU A 102 -21.94 1.28 2.26
N SER A 103 -22.93 1.96 2.82
CA SER A 103 -23.70 1.53 3.98
C SER A 103 -25.07 1.01 3.53
N ARG A 104 -25.87 0.46 4.44
CA ARG A 104 -27.24 0.00 4.11
C ARG A 104 -28.11 1.11 3.53
N THR A 105 -27.94 2.34 4.03
CA THR A 105 -28.72 3.49 3.57
C THR A 105 -28.23 4.02 2.23
N THR A 106 -26.92 3.99 1.95
CA THR A 106 -26.37 4.53 0.70
C THR A 106 -26.36 3.51 -0.44
N GLN A 107 -26.43 2.22 -0.14
CA GLN A 107 -26.38 1.15 -1.16
C GLN A 107 -27.48 1.27 -2.21
N THR A 108 -28.72 1.58 -1.81
CA THR A 108 -29.87 1.66 -2.73
C THR A 108 -29.87 2.93 -3.58
N GLN A 109 -29.23 3.99 -3.08
CA GLN A 109 -29.15 5.28 -3.77
C GLN A 109 -27.84 5.45 -4.57
N HIS A 110 -26.91 4.50 -4.46
CA HIS A 110 -25.62 4.59 -5.11
C HIS A 110 -25.71 4.37 -6.62
N ASN A 111 -25.23 5.34 -7.39
CA ASN A 111 -25.03 5.21 -8.83
C ASN A 111 -23.53 5.11 -9.13
N CYS A 112 -23.07 3.88 -9.40
CA CYS A 112 -21.66 3.59 -9.66
C CYS A 112 -21.10 4.36 -10.86
N TYR A 113 -21.89 4.51 -11.92
CA TYR A 113 -21.44 5.18 -13.14
C TYR A 113 -21.24 6.68 -12.89
N LYS A 114 -22.20 7.32 -12.23
CA LYS A 114 -22.13 8.74 -11.89
C LYS A 114 -20.89 9.06 -11.05
N GLU A 115 -20.65 8.28 -10.00
CA GLU A 115 -19.47 8.44 -9.14
C GLU A 115 -18.15 8.29 -9.93
N LEU A 116 -18.09 7.30 -10.82
CA LEU A 116 -16.91 7.06 -11.64
C LEU A 116 -16.68 8.19 -12.65
N GLN A 117 -17.75 8.68 -13.26
CA GLN A 117 -17.72 9.80 -14.20
C GLN A 117 -17.20 11.07 -13.51
N GLU A 118 -17.74 11.42 -12.34
CA GLU A 118 -17.31 12.59 -11.57
C GLU A 118 -15.82 12.51 -11.22
N ARG A 119 -15.33 11.35 -10.79
CA ARG A 119 -13.90 11.14 -10.50
C ARG A 119 -13.03 11.27 -11.74
N TYR A 120 -13.47 10.69 -12.86
CA TYR A 120 -12.76 10.80 -14.13
C TYR A 120 -12.66 12.26 -14.59
N GLU A 121 -13.76 13.01 -14.53
CA GLU A 121 -13.80 14.41 -14.90
C GLU A 121 -12.91 15.27 -13.99
N ALA A 122 -12.99 15.08 -12.68
CA ALA A 122 -12.12 15.74 -11.71
C ALA A 122 -10.64 15.46 -11.97
N GLN A 123 -10.29 14.20 -12.24
CA GLN A 123 -8.91 13.80 -12.55
C GLN A 123 -8.43 14.43 -13.86
N ARG A 124 -9.25 14.44 -14.90
CA ARG A 124 -8.95 15.07 -16.19
C ARG A 124 -8.76 16.58 -16.03
N GLN A 125 -9.58 17.23 -15.20
CA GLN A 125 -9.43 18.66 -14.92
C GLN A 125 -8.13 18.95 -14.17
N LYS A 126 -7.78 18.14 -13.17
CA LYS A 126 -6.49 18.21 -12.48
C LYS A 126 -5.29 18.04 -13.43
N GLN A 127 -5.35 17.08 -14.35
CA GLN A 127 -4.30 16.89 -15.36
C GLN A 127 -4.15 18.12 -16.26
N ARG A 128 -5.28 18.75 -16.66
CA ARG A 128 -5.27 19.97 -17.48
C ARG A 128 -4.64 21.15 -16.76
N THR A 129 -4.96 21.36 -15.49
CA THR A 129 -4.38 22.48 -14.71
C THR A 129 -2.87 22.30 -14.54
N ILE A 130 -2.42 21.07 -14.25
CA ILE A 130 -0.99 20.74 -14.18
C ILE A 130 -0.29 20.99 -15.52
N ALA A 131 -0.85 20.49 -16.62
CA ALA A 131 -0.28 20.68 -17.95
C ALA A 131 -0.18 22.16 -18.35
N TYR A 132 -1.20 22.96 -18.04
CA TYR A 132 -1.17 24.41 -18.27
C TYR A 132 -0.08 25.10 -17.44
N ALA A 133 0.02 24.78 -16.15
CA ALA A 133 1.04 25.36 -15.28
C ALA A 133 2.46 25.03 -15.75
N LEU A 134 2.69 23.78 -16.18
CA LEU A 134 3.97 23.33 -16.74
C LEU A 134 4.31 24.07 -18.03
N ARG A 135 3.37 24.17 -18.97
CA ARG A 135 3.57 24.93 -20.22
C ARG A 135 3.92 26.39 -19.96
N LYS A 136 3.20 27.05 -19.05
CA LYS A 136 3.46 28.46 -18.69
C LYS A 136 4.85 28.63 -18.04
N LYS A 137 5.26 27.69 -17.20
CA LYS A 137 6.61 27.69 -16.60
C LYS A 137 7.70 27.49 -17.67
N MET A 138 7.47 26.59 -18.61
CA MET A 138 8.36 26.33 -19.75
C MET A 138 8.50 27.57 -20.64
N GLN A 139 7.40 28.25 -20.97
CA GLN A 139 7.42 29.50 -21.76
C GLN A 139 8.25 30.58 -21.07
N ARG A 140 8.03 30.82 -19.77
CA ARG A 140 8.84 31.80 -19.01
C ARG A 140 10.33 31.45 -19.02
N MET A 141 10.65 30.16 -18.93
CA MET A 141 12.03 29.70 -19.01
C MET A 141 12.63 29.94 -20.40
N GLN A 142 11.89 29.61 -21.47
CA GLN A 142 12.31 29.87 -22.85
C GLN A 142 12.54 31.37 -23.11
N SER A 143 11.64 32.25 -22.66
CA SER A 143 11.82 33.70 -22.81
C SER A 143 13.06 34.21 -22.06
N ARG A 144 13.32 33.70 -20.84
CA ARG A 144 14.54 34.04 -20.10
C ARG A 144 15.80 33.52 -20.79
N MET A 145 15.78 32.29 -21.28
CA MET A 145 16.92 31.72 -22.02
C MET A 145 17.20 32.51 -23.31
N ALA A 146 16.16 32.89 -24.06
CA ALA A 146 16.31 33.70 -25.26
C ALA A 146 16.92 35.08 -24.95
N HIS A 147 16.44 35.74 -23.89
CA HIS A 147 17.01 37.01 -23.43
C HIS A 147 18.49 36.85 -23.02
N MET A 148 18.82 35.79 -22.27
CA MET A 148 20.20 35.50 -21.89
C MET A 148 21.08 35.25 -23.12
N ALA A 149 20.61 34.48 -24.10
CA ALA A 149 21.35 34.22 -25.35
C ALA A 149 21.61 35.51 -26.14
N GLN A 150 20.63 36.40 -26.22
CA GLN A 150 20.80 37.72 -26.85
C GLN A 150 21.84 38.57 -26.12
N GLN A 151 21.80 38.61 -24.79
CA GLN A 151 22.80 39.33 -24.00
C GLN A 151 24.21 38.77 -24.20
N ILE A 152 24.36 37.44 -24.25
CA ILE A 152 25.64 36.79 -24.54
C ILE A 152 26.14 37.19 -25.93
N SER A 153 25.28 37.15 -26.94
CA SER A 153 25.64 37.54 -28.31
C SER A 153 26.16 38.98 -28.39
N LEU A 154 25.47 39.93 -27.73
CA LEU A 154 25.90 41.34 -27.68
C LEU A 154 27.25 41.50 -26.97
N ILE A 155 27.49 40.75 -25.90
CA ILE A 155 28.78 40.77 -25.20
C ILE A 155 29.87 40.22 -26.11
N CYS A 156 29.66 39.08 -26.78
CA CYS A 156 30.63 38.53 -27.73
C CYS A 156 30.97 39.52 -28.84
N GLU A 157 29.98 40.13 -29.48
CA GLU A 157 30.17 41.13 -30.53
C GLU A 157 30.95 42.36 -30.02
N SER A 158 30.68 42.81 -28.78
CA SER A 158 31.41 43.92 -28.16
C SER A 158 32.88 43.58 -27.82
N LEU A 159 33.19 42.30 -27.59
CA LEU A 159 34.55 41.82 -27.33
C LEU A 159 35.32 41.63 -28.66
N GLU A 160 34.66 41.09 -29.69
CA GLU A 160 35.23 40.96 -31.04
C GLU A 160 35.59 42.33 -31.63
N LEU A 161 34.75 43.35 -31.46
CA LEU A 161 35.08 44.73 -31.89
C LEU A 161 36.27 45.33 -31.12
N ARG A 162 36.52 44.90 -29.88
CA ARG A 162 37.67 45.33 -29.09
C ARG A 162 38.96 44.67 -29.58
N GLU A 163 38.91 43.39 -29.90
CA GLU A 163 40.04 42.65 -30.47
C GLU A 163 40.43 43.20 -31.87
N ASN A 164 39.46 43.57 -32.73
CA ASN A 164 39.75 44.16 -34.04
C ASN A 164 40.34 45.58 -33.98
N LEU A 165 39.98 46.39 -32.96
CA LEU A 165 40.58 47.72 -32.75
C LEU A 165 42.02 47.61 -32.19
N GLU A 166 42.31 46.53 -31.46
CA GLU A 166 43.66 46.19 -31.00
C GLU A 166 44.52 45.63 -32.17
N GLU A 167 43.94 44.92 -33.13
CA GLU A 167 44.63 44.46 -34.36
C GLU A 167 44.87 45.56 -35.41
N GLU A 168 44.01 46.59 -35.50
CA GLU A 168 44.22 47.76 -36.38
C GLU A 168 45.27 48.75 -35.83
N GLU A 169 45.50 48.80 -34.51
CA GLU A 169 46.63 49.57 -33.94
C GLU A 169 47.98 48.82 -34.00
N GLU A 170 47.99 47.49 -34.12
CA GLU A 170 49.22 46.69 -34.24
C GLU A 170 49.64 46.36 -35.70
N GLY A 171 48.92 46.88 -36.70
CA GLY A 171 49.16 46.61 -38.13
C GLY A 171 50.20 47.50 -38.86
N GLU A 172 50.79 48.50 -38.21
CA GLU A 172 51.77 49.42 -38.80
C GLU A 172 53.21 49.29 -38.23
N GLU A 173 53.68 48.10 -37.81
CA GLU A 173 55.15 47.88 -37.70
C GLU A 173 55.53 46.45 -38.08
N GLU A 174 56.07 46.27 -39.30
CA GLU A 174 56.79 45.05 -39.69
C GLU A 174 58.30 45.34 -39.83
N SER A 175 59.13 44.75 -38.96
CA SER A 175 60.51 44.32 -39.32
C SER A 175 61.20 43.45 -38.25
N PRO A 176 62.18 42.62 -38.64
CA PRO A 176 62.24 41.23 -38.22
C PRO A 176 63.35 40.93 -37.20
N GLY A 177 63.15 39.90 -36.39
CA GLY A 177 64.19 39.33 -35.53
C GLY A 177 63.90 37.86 -35.18
N GLU A 178 64.77 36.98 -35.68
CA GLU A 178 64.75 35.52 -35.50
C GLU A 178 64.87 35.07 -34.03
N GLY A 179 64.27 33.92 -33.68
CA GLY A 179 64.62 33.22 -32.44
C GLY A 179 63.69 32.10 -31.93
N THR A 180 63.71 30.94 -32.59
CA THR A 180 63.63 29.56 -32.03
C THR A 180 62.49 29.12 -31.06
N SER A 181 61.61 28.26 -31.61
CA SER A 181 61.28 26.87 -31.19
C SER A 181 60.45 26.50 -29.92
N MET A 182 59.36 25.75 -30.21
CA MET A 182 58.55 24.79 -29.42
C MET A 182 57.65 25.38 -28.30
N ARG A 183 56.39 24.99 -28.06
CA ARG A 183 55.81 23.62 -28.06
C ARG A 183 54.27 23.65 -27.89
N ARG A 184 53.58 22.96 -28.81
CA ARG A 184 52.34 22.14 -28.70
C ARG A 184 51.07 22.68 -28.01
N HIS A 185 50.01 22.67 -28.84
CA HIS A 185 48.60 22.47 -28.51
C HIS A 185 48.32 21.41 -27.44
N SER A 186 47.29 21.66 -26.62
CA SER A 186 46.20 20.67 -26.45
C SER A 186 44.91 21.32 -25.95
N ARG A 187 43.86 21.02 -26.70
CA ARG A 187 42.45 21.39 -26.51
C ARG A 187 41.90 20.76 -25.24
N VAL A 188 40.97 21.47 -24.58
CA VAL A 188 39.96 20.81 -23.73
C VAL A 188 38.59 21.27 -24.19
N SER A 189 37.90 20.38 -24.89
CA SER A 189 36.48 20.45 -25.19
C SER A 189 35.70 19.95 -23.97
N LEU A 190 34.75 20.73 -23.46
CA LEU A 190 33.80 20.30 -22.45
C LEU A 190 32.44 20.03 -23.10
N SER A 191 32.11 18.74 -23.23
CA SER A 191 30.81 18.25 -23.66
C SER A 191 29.87 18.01 -22.47
N SER A 192 28.66 18.54 -22.63
CA SER A 192 27.34 17.97 -22.32
C SER A 192 27.18 17.04 -21.11
N ILE A 193 26.44 17.52 -20.10
CA ILE A 193 25.93 16.71 -18.99
C ILE A 193 24.46 16.35 -19.26
N THR A 194 24.14 15.07 -19.26
CA THR A 194 22.78 14.50 -19.23
C THR A 194 22.36 14.19 -17.78
N PRO A 195 21.07 14.26 -17.42
CA PRO A 195 20.60 13.86 -16.11
C PRO A 195 20.12 12.40 -16.09
N THR A 196 20.52 11.67 -15.05
CA THR A 196 20.12 10.30 -14.73
C THR A 196 18.81 10.25 -13.93
N SER A 197 17.94 9.32 -14.33
CA SER A 197 16.73 8.90 -13.62
C SER A 197 17.04 7.84 -12.58
N SER A 198 16.51 8.00 -11.36
CA SER A 198 16.51 6.98 -10.31
C SER A 198 15.15 6.27 -10.24
N SER A 199 15.19 4.95 -10.34
CA SER A 199 14.08 4.03 -10.09
C SER A 199 14.42 3.16 -8.88
N SER A 200 13.57 3.19 -7.87
CA SER A 200 13.60 2.28 -6.72
C SER A 200 12.54 1.19 -6.89
N SER A 201 12.99 -0.07 -6.82
CA SER A 201 12.14 -1.26 -6.74
C SER A 201 12.51 -2.01 -5.46
N SER A 202 11.52 -2.25 -4.61
CA SER A 202 11.61 -3.13 -3.44
C SER A 202 11.16 -4.54 -3.84
N SER A 203 11.91 -5.54 -3.37
CA SER A 203 11.49 -6.93 -3.26
C SER A 203 11.40 -7.29 -1.77
#